data_AF-G0M011-F1
#
_entry.id   AF-G0M011-F1
#
_cell.length_a   1.000
_cell.length_b   1.000
_cell.length_c   1.000
_cell.angle_alpha   90.00
_cell.angle_beta   90.00
_cell.angle_gamma   90.00
#
_symmetry.space_group_name_H-M   'P 1'
#
loop_
_entity.id
_entity.type
_entity.pdbx_description
1 polymer ?
#
loop_
_entity_poly.entity_id
_entity_poly.type
_entity_poly.pdbx_seq_one_letter_code
_entity_poly.pdbx_strand_id
1 'polypeptide(L)'
;MATIPKHKVLLIAGPTAVGKTALSLALAKQLNGEIISGDSMQVYRHLDIGTAKIMPDERAGIPHYLIDIKTVDQRFTVAEFVSRATALINDITARGKLPIIVGGTGFYLQSLLAGYQFGPNDNAPDMAYRQQWFDRAANAGNQAVWDALNQRDPQAAAAIAPANLVRVVRALEYLHTTGQLFSAQADTATETLDAYTLCLTAERSLLYDRINQRVDLMLNVGLEAEARWLYDQGGADLPAGKGIGYHEWFPYFAGTQSRDATIAAIKQDSRRYAKRQLTWFRNKMTVDWVDLLEHPELRASIDQRLASWLS
;
A
#
# COMPACT_ATOMS: atom_id res chain seq x y z
N MET A 1 10.50 -29.97 18.15
CA MET A 1 10.14 -29.41 16.83
C MET A 1 11.26 -28.44 16.46
N ALA A 2 11.98 -28.69 15.36
CA ALA A 2 13.00 -27.76 14.89
C ALA A 2 12.31 -26.44 14.48
N THR A 3 12.75 -25.32 15.03
CA THR A 3 12.30 -23.99 14.63
C THR A 3 12.74 -23.75 13.19
N ILE A 4 11.78 -23.59 12.27
CA ILE A 4 12.08 -23.20 10.89
C ILE A 4 12.75 -21.81 10.98
N PRO A 5 13.94 -21.61 10.38
CA PRO A 5 14.61 -20.31 10.45
C PRO A 5 13.74 -19.25 9.77
N LYS A 6 13.42 -18.20 10.52
CA LYS A 6 12.64 -17.08 10.03
C LYS A 6 13.52 -16.16 9.18
N HIS A 7 13.02 -15.74 8.02
CA HIS A 7 13.71 -14.75 7.19
C HIS A 7 13.62 -13.38 7.87
N LYS A 8 14.78 -12.76 8.12
CA LYS A 8 14.85 -11.39 8.64
C LYS A 8 14.42 -10.41 7.55
N VAL A 9 13.46 -9.54 7.86
CA VAL A 9 12.97 -8.50 6.94
C VAL A 9 12.90 -7.17 7.66
N LEU A 10 13.49 -6.13 7.06
CA LEU A 10 13.38 -4.77 7.56
C LEU A 10 12.24 -4.05 6.83
N LEU A 11 11.23 -3.61 7.57
CA LEU A 11 10.16 -2.77 7.04
C LEU A 11 10.39 -1.30 7.44
N ILE A 12 10.46 -0.41 6.45
CA ILE A 12 10.51 1.04 6.62
C ILE A 12 9.17 1.63 6.15
N ALA A 13 8.30 1.85 7.13
CA ALA A 13 6.97 2.40 7.00
C ALA A 13 6.92 3.90 7.35
N GLY A 14 5.77 4.52 7.09
CA GLY A 14 5.51 5.93 7.42
C GLY A 14 4.81 6.70 6.30
N PRO A 15 4.26 7.89 6.57
CA PRO A 15 3.54 8.66 5.57
C PRO A 15 4.46 9.19 4.47
N THR A 16 3.89 9.74 3.39
CA THR A 16 4.71 10.44 2.39
C THR A 16 5.44 11.63 3.00
N ALA A 17 6.53 12.08 2.36
CA ALA A 17 7.33 13.25 2.75
C ALA A 17 8.13 13.19 4.09
N VAL A 18 8.15 12.07 4.82
CA VAL A 18 8.96 11.90 6.06
C VAL A 18 10.37 11.34 5.85
N GLY A 19 10.82 11.19 4.60
CA GLY A 19 12.21 10.78 4.32
C GLY A 19 12.48 9.27 4.25
N LYS A 20 11.44 8.43 4.07
CA LYS A 20 11.58 6.96 3.94
C LYS A 20 12.62 6.54 2.91
N THR A 21 12.57 7.13 1.71
CA THR A 21 13.48 6.78 0.61
C THR A 21 14.94 7.06 0.94
N ALA A 22 15.23 8.22 1.56
CA ALA A 22 16.59 8.56 1.96
C ALA A 22 17.10 7.59 3.04
N LEU A 23 16.25 7.29 4.04
CA LEU A 23 16.57 6.33 5.08
C LEU A 23 16.83 4.93 4.52
N SER A 24 15.99 4.47 3.59
CA SER A 24 16.10 3.14 3.01
C SER A 24 17.36 2.95 2.18
N LEU A 25 17.77 3.96 1.40
CA LEU A 25 19.02 3.88 0.64
C LEU A 25 20.24 3.81 1.56
N ALA A 26 20.26 4.63 2.62
CA ALA A 26 21.33 4.61 3.60
C ALA A 26 21.44 3.25 4.30
N LEU A 27 20.31 2.69 4.74
CA LEU A 27 20.27 1.38 5.40
C LEU A 27 20.57 0.23 4.44
N ALA A 28 20.07 0.25 3.22
CA ALA A 28 20.39 -0.77 2.21
C ALA A 28 21.88 -0.83 1.91
N LYS A 29 22.55 0.32 1.78
CA LYS A 29 24.00 0.38 1.60
C LYS A 29 24.76 -0.17 2.81
N GLN A 30 24.35 0.22 4.01
CA GLN A 30 25.01 -0.18 5.27
C GLN A 30 24.84 -1.67 5.58
N LEU A 31 23.66 -2.23 5.29
CA LEU A 31 23.26 -3.59 5.67
C LEU A 31 23.34 -4.58 4.50
N ASN A 32 23.96 -4.21 3.39
CA ASN A 32 24.02 -5.01 2.16
C ASN A 32 22.63 -5.52 1.73
N GLY A 33 21.65 -4.61 1.77
CA GLY A 33 20.24 -4.90 1.51
C GLY A 33 19.77 -4.54 0.10
N GLU A 34 18.62 -5.08 -0.26
CA GLU A 34 17.91 -4.76 -1.51
C GLU A 34 16.47 -4.32 -1.18
N ILE A 35 15.90 -3.43 -1.99
CA ILE A 35 14.65 -2.75 -1.65
C ILE A 35 13.46 -3.35 -2.42
N ILE A 36 12.38 -3.67 -1.71
CA ILE A 36 11.09 -4.06 -2.27
C ILE A 36 10.10 -2.91 -2.01
N SER A 37 9.50 -2.34 -3.06
CA SER A 37 8.46 -1.33 -2.88
C SER A 37 7.19 -1.95 -2.29
N GLY A 38 6.71 -1.37 -1.19
CA GLY A 38 5.44 -1.67 -0.52
C GLY A 38 4.33 -0.67 -0.87
N ASP A 39 4.44 -0.01 -2.02
CA ASP A 39 3.49 0.98 -2.52
C ASP A 39 2.62 0.40 -3.64
N SER A 40 1.29 0.54 -3.53
CA SER A 40 0.36 -0.01 -4.53
C SER A 40 0.32 0.77 -5.83
N MET A 41 0.91 1.96 -5.90
CA MET A 41 0.89 2.84 -7.07
C MET A 41 2.22 2.84 -7.82
N GLN A 42 3.35 2.65 -7.15
CA GLN A 42 4.67 2.63 -7.81
C GLN A 42 4.88 1.43 -8.75
N VAL A 43 4.00 0.43 -8.69
CA VAL A 43 3.99 -0.70 -9.63
C VAL A 43 3.67 -0.32 -11.06
N TYR A 44 2.97 0.81 -11.28
CA TYR A 44 2.50 1.23 -12.60
C TYR A 44 3.56 1.99 -13.37
N ARG A 45 3.82 1.55 -14.60
CA ARG A 45 4.68 2.23 -15.57
C ARG A 45 4.11 3.61 -15.94
N HIS A 46 5.00 4.55 -16.24
CA HIS A 46 4.68 5.92 -16.67
C HIS A 46 3.99 6.81 -15.64
N LEU A 47 3.76 6.30 -14.43
CA LEU A 47 3.21 7.05 -13.30
C LEU A 47 4.33 7.29 -12.29
N ASP A 48 5.21 8.24 -12.57
CA ASP A 48 6.46 8.47 -11.86
C ASP A 48 6.34 9.64 -10.87
N ILE A 49 5.81 10.76 -11.36
CA ILE A 49 5.73 12.02 -10.61
C ILE A 49 4.69 11.90 -9.50
N GLY A 50 3.44 11.56 -9.84
CA GLY A 50 2.35 11.49 -8.87
C GLY A 50 2.52 10.38 -7.85
N THR A 51 3.29 9.33 -8.17
CA THR A 51 3.56 8.22 -7.24
C THR A 51 4.85 8.37 -6.45
N ALA A 52 5.55 9.50 -6.58
CA ALA A 52 6.79 9.74 -5.85
C ALA A 52 7.86 8.65 -6.12
N LYS A 53 7.91 8.13 -7.35
CA LYS A 53 8.78 7.00 -7.70
C LYS A 53 10.25 7.41 -7.64
N ILE A 54 11.08 6.50 -7.14
CA ILE A 54 12.54 6.69 -7.17
C ILE A 54 13.08 6.32 -8.56
N MET A 55 13.72 7.30 -9.19
CA MET A 55 14.26 7.15 -10.54
C MET A 55 15.55 6.31 -10.53
N PRO A 56 15.90 5.61 -11.62
CA PRO A 56 17.05 4.68 -11.63
C PRO A 56 18.39 5.30 -11.20
N ASP A 57 18.63 6.56 -11.54
CA ASP A 57 19.80 7.35 -11.16
C ASP A 57 19.84 7.69 -9.66
N GLU A 58 18.67 7.88 -9.03
CA GLU A 58 18.55 8.15 -7.60
C GLU A 58 18.74 6.89 -6.72
N ARG A 59 18.67 5.68 -7.31
CA ARG A 59 18.76 4.40 -6.58
C ARG A 59 20.16 4.09 -6.05
N ALA A 60 21.18 4.86 -6.43
CA ALA A 60 22.57 4.67 -5.99
C ALA A 60 23.10 3.23 -6.20
N GLY A 61 22.67 2.57 -7.28
CA GLY A 61 23.04 1.18 -7.60
C GLY A 61 22.34 0.11 -6.77
N ILE A 62 21.44 0.48 -5.85
CA ILE A 62 20.69 -0.48 -5.01
C ILE A 62 19.51 -1.04 -5.82
N PRO A 63 19.37 -2.38 -5.93
CA PRO A 63 18.21 -2.99 -6.57
C PRO A 63 16.90 -2.58 -5.90
N HIS A 64 15.92 -2.19 -6.73
CA HIS A 64 14.55 -1.88 -6.30
C HIS A 64 13.57 -2.76 -7.08
N TYR A 65 12.72 -3.47 -6.33
CA TYR A 65 11.72 -4.40 -6.87
C TYR A 65 10.30 -3.88 -6.71
N LEU A 66 9.37 -4.46 -7.48
CA LEU A 66 7.95 -4.09 -7.51
C LEU A 66 7.71 -2.62 -7.90
N ILE A 67 8.56 -2.09 -8.77
CA ILE A 67 8.40 -0.80 -9.42
C ILE A 67 8.30 -1.07 -10.93
N ASP A 68 7.39 -0.39 -11.63
CA ASP A 68 7.21 -0.53 -13.10
C ASP A 68 6.89 -1.95 -13.60
N ILE A 69 6.26 -2.77 -12.75
CA ILE A 69 5.89 -4.15 -13.06
C ILE A 69 4.52 -4.31 -13.72
N LYS A 70 3.71 -3.25 -13.80
CA LYS A 70 2.35 -3.25 -14.34
C LYS A 70 2.13 -2.12 -15.35
N THR A 71 1.29 -2.38 -16.35
CA THR A 71 0.67 -1.33 -17.17
C THR A 71 -0.54 -0.75 -16.42
N VAL A 72 -0.97 0.45 -16.81
CA VAL A 72 -1.98 1.25 -16.07
C VAL A 72 -3.38 0.60 -16.01
N ASP A 73 -3.68 -0.29 -16.95
CA ASP A 73 -4.92 -1.06 -17.07
C ASP A 73 -4.91 -2.36 -16.24
N GLN A 74 -3.74 -2.85 -15.88
CA GLN A 74 -3.61 -4.09 -15.11
C GLN A 74 -3.92 -3.88 -13.64
N ARG A 75 -4.60 -4.83 -13.01
CA ARG A 75 -4.76 -4.81 -11.55
C ARG A 75 -3.49 -5.27 -10.85
N PHE A 76 -3.22 -4.66 -9.70
CA PHE A 76 -2.29 -5.16 -8.70
C PHE A 76 -3.05 -5.35 -7.39
N THR A 77 -3.03 -6.58 -6.87
CA THR A 77 -3.81 -6.98 -5.69
C THR A 77 -2.87 -7.24 -4.51
N VAL A 78 -3.44 -7.25 -3.30
CA VAL A 78 -2.70 -7.66 -2.10
C VAL A 78 -2.18 -9.09 -2.21
N ALA A 79 -2.93 -9.98 -2.87
CA ALA A 79 -2.54 -11.36 -3.10
C ALA A 79 -1.29 -11.45 -3.97
N GLU A 80 -1.28 -10.69 -5.08
CA GLU A 80 -0.13 -10.62 -5.95
C GLU A 80 1.07 -9.97 -5.25
N PHE A 81 0.85 -8.91 -4.47
CA PHE A 81 1.90 -8.30 -3.66
C PHE A 81 2.54 -9.31 -2.70
N VAL A 82 1.74 -10.02 -1.89
CA VAL A 82 2.26 -10.99 -0.92
C VAL A 82 3.01 -12.11 -1.63
N SER A 83 2.45 -12.68 -2.70
CA SER A 83 3.12 -13.73 -3.47
C SER A 83 4.48 -13.27 -4.01
N ARG A 84 4.53 -12.11 -4.67
CA ARG A 84 5.77 -11.58 -5.25
C ARG A 84 6.78 -11.14 -4.19
N ALA A 85 6.33 -10.46 -3.14
CA ALA A 85 7.19 -10.01 -2.06
C ALA A 85 7.81 -11.19 -1.31
N THR A 86 7.04 -12.25 -1.02
CA THR A 86 7.57 -13.48 -0.42
C THR A 86 8.62 -14.15 -1.30
N ALA A 87 8.38 -14.26 -2.62
CA ALA A 87 9.36 -14.80 -3.54
C ALA A 87 10.66 -13.97 -3.55
N LEU A 88 10.54 -12.63 -3.57
CA LEU A 88 11.70 -11.72 -3.51
C LEU A 88 12.44 -11.81 -2.18
N ILE A 89 11.74 -11.90 -1.05
CA ILE A 89 12.36 -12.07 0.27
C ILE A 89 13.22 -13.33 0.31
N ASN A 90 12.70 -14.45 -0.20
CA ASN A 90 13.42 -15.71 -0.25
C ASN A 90 14.67 -15.61 -1.15
N ASP A 91 14.51 -15.01 -2.32
CA ASP A 91 15.56 -14.84 -3.34
C ASP A 91 16.69 -13.91 -2.86
N ILE A 92 16.34 -12.76 -2.26
CA ILE A 92 17.30 -11.81 -1.66
C ILE A 92 18.04 -12.49 -0.50
N THR A 93 17.32 -13.19 0.38
CA THR A 93 17.91 -13.89 1.53
C THR A 93 18.86 -15.00 1.07
N ALA A 94 18.50 -15.76 0.02
CA ALA A 94 19.34 -16.80 -0.55
C ALA A 94 20.67 -16.26 -1.13
N ARG A 95 20.71 -14.99 -1.54
CA ARG A 95 21.94 -14.27 -1.92
C ARG A 95 22.75 -13.73 -0.73
N GLY A 96 22.34 -14.00 0.51
CA GLY A 96 22.99 -13.48 1.71
C GLY A 96 22.81 -11.97 1.91
N LYS A 97 21.74 -11.39 1.34
CA LYS A 97 21.40 -9.97 1.47
C LYS A 97 20.17 -9.76 2.33
N LEU A 98 20.01 -8.55 2.86
CA LEU A 98 18.84 -8.19 3.68
C LEU A 98 17.67 -7.68 2.81
N PRO A 99 16.49 -8.32 2.83
CA PRO A 99 15.29 -7.77 2.23
C PRO A 99 14.80 -6.54 3.03
N ILE A 100 14.68 -5.40 2.35
CA ILE A 100 14.18 -4.15 2.93
C ILE A 100 12.90 -3.74 2.20
N ILE A 101 11.77 -3.72 2.89
CA ILE A 101 10.50 -3.27 2.34
C ILE A 101 10.30 -1.80 2.66
N VAL A 102 9.98 -0.98 1.66
CA VAL A 102 9.79 0.46 1.83
C VAL A 102 8.44 0.85 1.25
N GLY A 103 7.58 1.45 2.06
CA GLY A 103 6.26 1.85 1.56
C GLY A 103 5.29 2.27 2.64
N GLY A 104 4.03 2.42 2.24
CA GLY A 104 2.98 2.89 3.15
C GLY A 104 1.61 2.30 2.89
N THR A 105 1.49 1.27 2.07
CA THR A 105 0.21 0.57 1.84
C THR A 105 -0.03 -0.39 3.01
N GLY A 106 -0.57 0.14 4.11
CA GLY A 106 -0.66 -0.59 5.38
C GLY A 106 -1.30 -1.97 5.28
N PHE A 107 -2.36 -2.12 4.47
CA PHE A 107 -2.99 -3.43 4.27
C PHE A 107 -2.07 -4.44 3.58
N TYR A 108 -1.29 -4.02 2.58
CA TYR A 108 -0.35 -4.91 1.88
C TYR A 108 0.75 -5.40 2.82
N LEU A 109 1.33 -4.46 3.57
CA LEU A 109 2.39 -4.73 4.53
C LEU A 109 1.90 -5.64 5.67
N GLN A 110 0.72 -5.35 6.21
CA GLN A 110 0.11 -6.19 7.25
C GLN A 110 -0.15 -7.61 6.73
N SER A 111 -0.75 -7.76 5.54
CA SER A 111 -1.03 -9.09 4.97
C SER A 111 0.22 -9.91 4.75
N LEU A 112 1.32 -9.28 4.31
CA LEU A 112 2.61 -9.94 4.17
C LEU A 112 3.16 -10.40 5.53
N LEU A 113 3.21 -9.51 6.52
CA LEU A 113 3.79 -9.83 7.84
C LEU A 113 2.93 -10.82 8.64
N ALA A 114 1.61 -10.78 8.45
CA ALA A 114 0.69 -11.73 9.07
C ALA A 114 0.68 -13.10 8.36
N GLY A 115 1.43 -13.26 7.25
CA GLY A 115 1.50 -14.51 6.52
C GLY A 115 0.18 -14.91 5.86
N TYR A 116 -0.63 -13.93 5.44
CA TYR A 116 -1.92 -14.19 4.82
C TYR A 116 -1.75 -15.01 3.55
N GLN A 117 -2.50 -16.10 3.46
CA GLN A 117 -2.55 -16.93 2.26
C GLN A 117 -3.74 -16.51 1.41
N PHE A 118 -3.47 -16.25 0.15
CA PHE A 118 -4.49 -15.91 -0.83
C PHE A 118 -4.67 -17.11 -1.76
N GLY A 119 -5.94 -17.48 -2.00
CA GLY A 119 -6.28 -18.60 -2.86
C GLY A 119 -6.00 -18.32 -4.34
N PRO A 120 -5.93 -19.35 -5.19
CA PRO A 120 -5.67 -19.19 -6.64
C PRO A 120 -6.69 -18.29 -7.35
N ASN A 121 -7.93 -18.21 -6.85
CA ASN A 121 -9.01 -17.38 -7.40
C ASN A 121 -8.99 -15.92 -6.88
N ASP A 122 -8.10 -15.55 -5.96
CA ASP A 122 -8.04 -14.18 -5.41
C ASP A 122 -7.43 -13.16 -6.40
N ASN A 123 -6.92 -13.64 -7.53
CA ASN A 123 -6.27 -12.82 -8.55
C ASN A 123 -7.24 -12.23 -9.59
N ALA A 124 -8.45 -12.77 -9.73
CA ALA A 124 -9.44 -12.32 -10.71
C ALA A 124 -10.83 -12.22 -10.07
N PRO A 125 -11.24 -11.04 -9.57
CA PRO A 125 -12.57 -10.86 -9.00
C PRO A 125 -13.66 -11.01 -10.07
N ASP A 126 -14.80 -11.59 -9.69
CA ASP A 126 -15.98 -11.68 -10.54
C ASP A 126 -16.71 -10.32 -10.51
N MET A 127 -16.36 -9.47 -11.47
CA MET A 127 -16.89 -8.11 -11.55
C MET A 127 -18.40 -8.09 -11.80
N ALA A 128 -18.94 -9.05 -12.55
CA ALA A 128 -20.37 -9.13 -12.81
C ALA A 128 -21.12 -9.47 -11.51
N TYR A 129 -20.61 -10.42 -10.73
CA TYR A 129 -21.16 -10.77 -9.43
C TYR A 129 -21.10 -9.59 -8.44
N ARG A 130 -19.96 -8.88 -8.39
CA ARG A 130 -19.84 -7.68 -7.54
C ARG A 130 -20.85 -6.61 -7.92
N GLN A 131 -21.01 -6.36 -9.22
CA GLN A 131 -21.91 -5.32 -9.70
C GLN A 131 -23.36 -5.59 -9.27
N GLN A 132 -23.82 -6.84 -9.35
CA GLN A 132 -25.17 -7.21 -8.88
C GLN A 132 -25.41 -6.83 -7.41
N TRP A 133 -24.40 -6.98 -6.54
CA TRP A 133 -24.52 -6.58 -5.14
C TRP A 133 -24.42 -5.07 -4.93
N PHE A 134 -23.60 -4.37 -5.71
CA PHE A 134 -23.58 -2.90 -5.67
C PHE A 134 -24.91 -2.31 -6.16
N ASP A 135 -25.51 -2.86 -7.21
CA ASP A 135 -26.82 -2.47 -7.70
C ASP A 135 -27.92 -2.76 -6.65
N ARG A 136 -27.83 -3.90 -5.97
CA ARG A 136 -28.73 -4.22 -4.85
C ARG A 136 -28.57 -3.24 -3.71
N ALA A 137 -27.35 -2.84 -3.34
CA ALA A 137 -27.12 -1.84 -2.31
C ALA A 137 -27.68 -0.47 -2.71
N ALA A 138 -27.53 -0.08 -3.98
CA ALA A 138 -28.08 1.18 -4.49
C ALA A 138 -29.62 1.21 -4.40
N ASN A 139 -30.28 0.06 -4.63
CA ASN A 139 -31.74 -0.04 -4.63
C ASN A 139 -32.36 -0.29 -3.24
N ALA A 140 -31.74 -1.13 -2.42
CA ALA A 140 -32.31 -1.64 -1.16
C ALA A 140 -31.47 -1.28 0.09
N GLY A 141 -30.39 -0.52 -0.09
CA GLY A 141 -29.48 -0.12 0.98
C GLY A 141 -28.44 -1.17 1.34
N ASN A 142 -27.36 -0.73 2.02
CA ASN A 142 -26.25 -1.59 2.41
C ASN A 142 -26.66 -2.72 3.36
N GLN A 143 -27.68 -2.48 4.20
CA GLN A 143 -28.19 -3.47 5.15
C GLN A 143 -28.70 -4.72 4.41
N ALA A 144 -29.39 -4.56 3.28
CA ALA A 144 -29.91 -5.68 2.50
C ALA A 144 -28.81 -6.58 1.91
N VAL A 145 -27.62 -6.03 1.66
CA VAL A 145 -26.45 -6.79 1.21
C VAL A 145 -25.75 -7.45 2.39
N TRP A 146 -25.67 -6.75 3.53
CA TRP A 146 -25.15 -7.33 4.78
C TRP A 146 -26.01 -8.50 5.26
N ASP A 147 -27.34 -8.40 5.20
CA ASP A 147 -28.25 -9.47 5.59
C ASP A 147 -28.03 -10.72 4.72
N ALA A 148 -27.76 -10.52 3.42
CA ALA A 148 -27.43 -11.63 2.52
C ALA A 148 -26.09 -12.29 2.89
N LEU A 149 -25.10 -11.53 3.38
CA LEU A 149 -23.89 -12.10 3.95
C LEU A 149 -24.21 -12.84 5.25
N ASN A 150 -24.97 -12.24 6.16
CA ASN A 150 -25.31 -12.83 7.45
C ASN A 150 -26.06 -14.16 7.33
N GLN A 151 -26.89 -14.32 6.29
CA GLN A 151 -27.56 -15.59 6.01
C GLN A 151 -26.61 -16.70 5.57
N ARG A 152 -25.47 -16.35 4.95
CA ARG A 152 -24.54 -17.32 4.34
C ARG A 152 -23.29 -17.55 5.18
N ASP A 153 -22.82 -16.50 5.85
CA ASP A 153 -21.63 -16.47 6.70
C ASP A 153 -21.86 -15.50 7.88
N PRO A 154 -22.60 -15.92 8.92
CA PRO A 154 -22.91 -15.09 10.08
C PRO A 154 -21.66 -14.60 10.82
N GLN A 155 -20.61 -15.41 10.87
CA GLN A 155 -19.36 -15.06 11.54
C GLN A 155 -18.63 -13.92 10.80
N ALA A 156 -18.57 -13.98 9.47
CA ALA A 156 -18.01 -12.86 8.70
C ALA A 156 -18.88 -11.60 8.81
N ALA A 157 -20.21 -11.75 8.78
CA ALA A 157 -21.14 -10.63 8.91
C ALA A 157 -20.98 -9.90 10.26
N ALA A 158 -20.82 -10.63 11.36
CA ALA A 158 -20.57 -10.06 12.68
C ALA A 158 -19.27 -9.22 12.75
N ALA A 159 -18.25 -9.60 11.97
CA ALA A 159 -16.97 -8.89 11.92
C ALA A 159 -16.94 -7.69 10.95
N ILE A 160 -17.89 -7.59 10.02
CA ILE A 160 -17.91 -6.58 8.96
C ILE A 160 -19.11 -5.67 9.14
N ALA A 161 -18.89 -4.39 9.46
CA ALA A 161 -19.97 -3.43 9.59
C ALA A 161 -20.74 -3.25 8.25
N PRO A 162 -22.09 -3.08 8.27
CA PRO A 162 -22.89 -2.87 7.05
C PRO A 162 -22.43 -1.69 6.20
N ALA A 163 -21.89 -0.63 6.82
CA ALA A 163 -21.33 0.52 6.12
C ALA A 163 -20.11 0.18 5.23
N ASN A 164 -19.40 -0.92 5.53
CA ASN A 164 -18.26 -1.36 4.74
C ASN A 164 -18.71 -2.27 3.58
N LEU A 165 -19.55 -1.72 2.71
CA LEU A 165 -20.20 -2.45 1.61
C LEU A 165 -19.18 -3.20 0.73
N VAL A 166 -18.03 -2.58 0.43
CA VAL A 166 -16.97 -3.22 -0.38
C VAL A 166 -16.47 -4.52 0.27
N ARG A 167 -16.31 -4.55 1.59
CA ARG A 167 -15.86 -5.74 2.32
C ARG A 167 -16.96 -6.80 2.40
N VAL A 168 -18.23 -6.40 2.55
CA VAL A 168 -19.39 -7.32 2.51
C VAL A 168 -19.50 -7.99 1.13
N VAL A 169 -19.44 -7.21 0.05
CA VAL A 169 -19.46 -7.73 -1.33
C VAL A 169 -18.29 -8.66 -1.58
N ARG A 170 -17.09 -8.35 -1.06
CA ARG A 170 -15.93 -9.24 -1.16
C ARG A 170 -16.15 -10.58 -0.43
N ALA A 171 -16.77 -10.58 0.75
CA ALA A 171 -17.06 -11.81 1.47
C ALA A 171 -18.06 -12.70 0.72
N LEU A 172 -19.11 -12.08 0.15
CA LEU A 172 -20.09 -12.76 -0.70
C LEU A 172 -19.44 -13.32 -1.98
N GLU A 173 -18.60 -12.54 -2.64
CA GLU A 173 -17.85 -12.97 -3.83
C GLU A 173 -16.90 -14.13 -3.51
N TYR A 174 -16.18 -14.07 -2.38
CA TYR A 174 -15.29 -15.15 -1.98
C TYR A 174 -16.05 -16.46 -1.83
N LEU A 175 -17.18 -16.44 -1.12
CA LEU A 175 -18.04 -17.61 -0.99
C LEU A 175 -18.55 -18.08 -2.36
N HIS A 176 -18.94 -17.17 -3.23
CA HIS A 176 -19.41 -17.49 -4.58
C HIS A 176 -18.34 -18.18 -5.45
N THR A 177 -17.12 -17.64 -5.44
CA THR A 177 -16.02 -18.05 -6.34
C THR A 177 -15.21 -19.23 -5.82
N THR A 178 -15.18 -19.44 -4.51
CA THR A 178 -14.40 -20.52 -3.88
C THR A 178 -15.25 -21.62 -3.27
N GLY A 179 -16.53 -21.35 -3.00
CA GLY A 179 -17.41 -22.23 -2.24
C GLY A 179 -17.09 -22.29 -0.73
N GLN A 180 -16.07 -21.55 -0.26
CA GLN A 180 -15.65 -21.53 1.14
C GLN A 180 -16.19 -20.29 1.86
N LEU A 181 -16.48 -20.44 3.16
CA LEU A 181 -16.87 -19.32 4.00
C LEU A 181 -15.73 -18.31 4.11
N PHE A 182 -16.07 -17.03 4.07
CA PHE A 182 -15.11 -15.94 4.24
C PHE A 182 -14.50 -15.94 5.65
N SER A 183 -15.31 -16.31 6.65
CA SER A 183 -14.87 -16.51 8.04
C SER A 183 -14.00 -17.75 8.24
N ALA A 184 -14.07 -18.72 7.34
CA ALA A 184 -13.26 -19.94 7.38
C ALA A 184 -11.88 -19.74 6.73
N GLN A 185 -11.57 -18.54 6.23
CA GLN A 185 -10.20 -18.16 5.92
C GLN A 185 -9.40 -18.23 7.23
N ALA A 186 -8.74 -19.37 7.45
CA ALA A 186 -7.77 -19.47 8.51
C ALA A 186 -6.62 -18.53 8.15
N ASP A 187 -6.44 -17.47 8.92
CA ASP A 187 -5.18 -16.75 9.04
C ASP A 187 -4.17 -17.72 9.69
N THR A 188 -3.81 -18.79 8.97
CA THR A 188 -2.72 -19.68 9.36
C THR A 188 -1.46 -18.89 9.10
N ALA A 189 -1.13 -18.01 10.05
CA ALA A 189 0.08 -17.22 10.05
C ALA A 189 1.25 -18.19 9.96
N THR A 190 1.85 -18.26 8.78
CA THR A 190 3.15 -18.88 8.67
C THR A 190 4.11 -17.86 9.25
N GLU A 191 4.56 -18.08 10.50
CA GLU A 191 5.56 -17.24 11.17
C GLU A 191 6.94 -17.39 10.48
N THR A 192 7.02 -17.08 9.21
CA THR A 192 8.21 -17.26 8.36
C THR A 192 9.07 -16.02 8.35
N LEU A 193 8.55 -14.87 8.79
CA LEU A 193 9.26 -13.59 8.82
C LEU A 193 9.57 -13.18 10.26
N ASP A 194 10.83 -12.87 10.51
CA ASP A 194 11.27 -12.09 11.66
C ASP A 194 11.37 -10.64 11.16
N ALA A 195 10.33 -9.85 11.38
CA ALA A 195 10.22 -8.51 10.80
C ALA A 195 10.54 -7.43 11.84
N TYR A 196 11.51 -6.57 11.52
CA TYR A 196 11.72 -5.33 12.25
C TYR A 196 11.00 -4.19 11.52
N THR A 197 10.00 -3.59 12.16
CA THR A 197 9.21 -2.52 11.53
C THR A 197 9.56 -1.16 12.11
N LEU A 198 10.32 -0.37 11.34
CA LEU A 198 10.54 1.06 11.58
C LEU A 198 9.39 1.85 10.94
N CYS A 199 8.75 2.74 11.69
CA CYS A 199 7.72 3.62 11.18
C CYS A 199 8.11 5.09 11.42
N LEU A 200 8.44 5.79 10.33
CA LEU A 200 8.74 7.20 10.39
C LEU A 200 7.47 8.03 10.63
N THR A 201 7.59 9.05 11.48
CA THR A 201 6.53 10.01 11.79
C THR A 201 7.10 11.42 11.85
N ALA A 202 6.21 12.39 11.98
CA ALA A 202 6.51 13.79 12.25
C ALA A 202 5.34 14.43 13.02
N GLU A 203 5.53 15.59 13.63
CA GLU A 203 4.41 16.42 14.07
C GLU A 203 3.47 16.74 12.89
N ARG A 204 2.17 16.81 13.18
CA ARG A 204 1.11 16.87 12.17
C ARG A 204 1.20 18.12 11.29
N SER A 205 1.46 19.30 11.86
CA SER A 205 1.59 20.54 11.09
C SER A 205 2.79 20.48 10.15
N LEU A 206 3.96 20.04 10.65
CA LEU A 206 5.15 19.84 9.82
C LEU A 206 4.91 18.84 8.69
N LEU A 207 4.27 17.70 8.99
CA LEU A 207 3.93 16.70 7.99
C LEU A 207 3.03 17.27 6.89
N TYR A 208 2.01 18.05 7.27
CA TYR A 208 1.06 18.65 6.33
C TYR A 208 1.72 19.70 5.44
N ASP A 209 2.60 20.52 5.99
CA ASP A 209 3.34 21.52 5.22
C ASP A 209 4.26 20.86 4.20
N ARG A 210 4.98 19.81 4.60
CA ARG A 210 5.82 19.04 3.69
C ARG A 210 5.03 18.32 2.59
N ILE A 211 3.85 17.80 2.92
CA ILE A 211 2.93 17.22 1.92
C ILE A 211 2.50 18.28 0.91
N ASN A 212 2.11 19.46 1.38
CA ASN A 212 1.68 20.55 0.50
C ASN A 212 2.81 20.99 -0.43
N GLN A 213 4.00 21.22 0.11
CA GLN A 213 5.20 21.57 -0.65
C GLN A 213 5.56 20.49 -1.67
N ARG A 214 5.43 19.21 -1.30
CA ARG A 214 5.67 18.10 -2.22
C ARG A 214 4.73 18.12 -3.42
N VAL A 215 3.44 18.40 -3.19
CA VAL A 215 2.47 18.54 -4.29
C VAL A 215 2.88 19.70 -5.20
N ASP A 216 3.29 20.84 -4.62
CA ASP A 216 3.76 21.99 -5.41
C ASP A 216 4.99 21.64 -6.27
N LEU A 217 5.94 20.87 -5.72
CA LEU A 217 7.09 20.36 -6.47
C LEU A 217 6.68 19.40 -7.60
N MET A 218 5.74 18.49 -7.35
CA MET A 218 5.19 17.57 -8.36
C MET A 218 4.56 18.34 -9.53
N LEU A 219 3.83 19.42 -9.24
CA LEU A 219 3.27 20.29 -10.28
C LEU A 219 4.36 20.93 -11.14
N ASN A 220 5.42 21.43 -10.51
CA ASN A 220 6.54 22.08 -11.20
C ASN A 220 7.31 21.15 -12.14
N VAL A 221 7.33 19.85 -11.84
CA VAL A 221 8.01 18.84 -12.68
C VAL A 221 7.08 18.12 -13.66
N GLY A 222 5.80 18.52 -13.75
CA GLY A 222 4.89 18.06 -14.80
C GLY A 222 3.82 17.05 -14.39
N LEU A 223 3.41 16.99 -13.11
CA LEU A 223 2.32 16.12 -12.65
C LEU A 223 1.03 16.26 -13.48
N GLU A 224 0.68 17.49 -13.86
CA GLU A 224 -0.52 17.75 -14.66
C GLU A 224 -0.45 17.08 -16.05
N ALA A 225 0.72 17.09 -16.68
CA ALA A 225 0.92 16.44 -17.98
C ALA A 225 0.89 14.91 -17.86
N GLU A 226 1.49 14.36 -16.80
CA GLU A 226 1.44 12.91 -16.50
C GLU A 226 -0.01 12.46 -16.23
N ALA A 227 -0.75 13.22 -15.44
CA ALA A 227 -2.17 12.94 -15.18
C ALA A 227 -3.03 13.09 -16.43
N ARG A 228 -2.70 14.05 -17.31
CA ARG A 228 -3.38 14.22 -18.60
C ARG A 228 -3.18 12.99 -19.49
N TRP A 229 -1.94 12.50 -19.59
CA TRP A 229 -1.65 11.28 -20.34
C TRP A 229 -2.49 10.10 -19.82
N LEU A 230 -2.55 9.88 -18.50
CA LEU A 230 -3.36 8.81 -17.91
C LEU A 230 -4.85 8.99 -18.20
N TYR A 231 -5.36 10.23 -18.14
CA TYR A 231 -6.75 10.54 -18.49
C TYR A 231 -7.06 10.17 -19.94
N ASP A 232 -6.19 10.53 -20.88
CA ASP A 232 -6.35 10.23 -22.30
C ASP A 232 -6.29 8.70 -22.59
N GLN A 233 -5.72 7.89 -21.69
CA GLN A 233 -5.78 6.41 -21.74
C GLN A 233 -7.09 5.83 -21.18
N GLY A 234 -8.06 6.65 -20.79
CA GLY A 234 -9.29 6.21 -20.12
C GLY A 234 -9.14 6.06 -18.60
N GLY A 235 -8.20 6.80 -17.99
CA GLY A 235 -7.80 6.67 -16.59
C GLY A 235 -8.92 6.58 -15.56
N ALA A 236 -10.07 7.21 -15.80
CA ALA A 236 -11.23 7.14 -14.90
C ALA A 236 -11.71 5.71 -14.61
N ASP A 237 -11.58 4.81 -15.59
CA ASP A 237 -12.00 3.41 -15.48
C ASP A 237 -10.84 2.46 -15.11
N LEU A 238 -9.60 2.95 -15.14
CA LEU A 238 -8.40 2.14 -14.92
C LEU A 238 -8.06 2.01 -13.43
N PRO A 239 -7.46 0.87 -13.00
CA PRO A 239 -6.97 0.70 -11.63
C PRO A 239 -5.99 1.79 -11.21
N ALA A 240 -5.08 2.17 -12.10
CA ALA A 240 -4.06 3.18 -11.82
C ALA A 240 -4.63 4.61 -11.71
N GLY A 241 -5.78 4.88 -12.31
CA GLY A 241 -6.41 6.20 -12.24
C GLY A 241 -6.93 6.57 -10.86
N LYS A 242 -7.10 5.61 -9.95
CA LYS A 242 -7.57 5.84 -8.57
C LYS A 242 -6.51 6.44 -7.64
N GLY A 243 -5.27 6.61 -8.12
CA GLY A 243 -4.20 7.20 -7.34
C GLY A 243 -4.45 8.66 -6.97
N ILE A 244 -4.00 9.05 -5.78
CA ILE A 244 -3.95 10.46 -5.36
C ILE A 244 -2.93 11.18 -6.23
N GLY A 245 -3.28 12.37 -6.70
CA GLY A 245 -2.51 13.13 -7.68
C GLY A 245 -2.89 12.84 -9.13
N TYR A 246 -3.84 11.92 -9.36
CA TYR A 246 -4.36 11.59 -10.70
C TYR A 246 -5.87 11.80 -10.78
N HIS A 247 -6.66 11.08 -9.97
CA HIS A 247 -8.13 11.13 -10.09
C HIS A 247 -8.70 12.54 -9.87
N GLU A 248 -8.03 13.37 -9.07
CA GLU A 248 -8.42 14.76 -8.81
C GLU A 248 -8.33 15.65 -10.06
N TRP A 249 -7.53 15.25 -11.06
CA TRP A 249 -7.40 15.96 -12.33
C TRP A 249 -8.50 15.64 -13.33
N PHE A 250 -9.16 14.48 -13.22
CA PHE A 250 -10.14 14.06 -14.24
C PHE A 250 -11.33 15.02 -14.37
N PRO A 251 -11.91 15.57 -13.27
CA PRO A 251 -12.93 16.62 -13.36
C PRO A 251 -12.41 17.92 -14.02
N TYR A 252 -11.14 18.27 -13.81
CA TYR A 252 -10.52 19.43 -14.45
C TYR A 252 -10.41 19.23 -15.97
N PHE A 253 -9.93 18.08 -16.41
CA PHE A 253 -9.85 17.76 -17.85
C PHE A 253 -11.22 17.63 -18.51
N ALA A 254 -12.25 17.24 -17.75
CA ALA A 254 -13.65 17.23 -18.20
C ALA A 254 -14.33 18.61 -18.17
N GLY A 255 -13.65 19.67 -17.71
CA GLY A 255 -14.18 21.03 -17.65
C GLY A 255 -15.20 21.28 -16.52
N THR A 256 -15.28 20.40 -15.53
CA THR A 256 -16.25 20.50 -14.41
C THR A 256 -15.64 21.01 -13.11
N GLN A 257 -14.32 21.20 -13.06
CA GLN A 257 -13.58 21.70 -11.90
C GLN A 257 -12.47 22.66 -12.32
N SER A 258 -12.16 23.67 -11.50
CA SER A 258 -11.03 24.56 -11.75
C SER A 258 -9.70 23.92 -11.36
N ARG A 259 -8.61 24.40 -11.98
CA ARG A 259 -7.25 23.94 -11.67
C ARG A 259 -6.90 24.13 -10.19
N ASP A 260 -7.25 25.27 -9.62
CA ASP A 260 -6.97 25.58 -8.21
C ASP A 260 -7.74 24.64 -7.26
N ALA A 261 -8.99 24.31 -7.59
CA ALA A 261 -9.78 23.35 -6.83
C ALA A 261 -9.18 21.94 -6.91
N THR A 262 -8.66 21.53 -8.08
CA THR A 262 -7.92 20.27 -8.24
C THR A 262 -6.67 20.23 -7.36
N ILE A 263 -5.85 21.28 -7.38
CA ILE A 263 -4.62 21.32 -6.57
C ILE A 263 -4.96 21.27 -5.07
N ALA A 264 -6.00 21.99 -4.65
CA ALA A 264 -6.49 21.94 -3.27
C ALA A 264 -6.95 20.53 -2.87
N ALA A 265 -7.66 19.83 -3.76
CA ALA A 265 -8.09 18.45 -3.55
C ALA A 265 -6.91 17.48 -3.42
N ILE A 266 -5.91 17.54 -4.30
CA ILE A 266 -4.70 16.69 -4.23
C ILE A 266 -3.99 16.87 -2.89
N LYS A 267 -3.80 18.13 -2.46
CA LYS A 267 -3.18 18.43 -1.16
C LYS A 267 -4.02 17.87 0.00
N GLN A 268 -5.34 18.03 -0.06
CA GLN A 268 -6.26 17.52 0.96
C GLN A 268 -6.25 16.00 1.06
N ASP A 269 -6.34 15.30 -0.06
CA ASP A 269 -6.39 13.84 -0.08
C ASP A 269 -5.04 13.22 0.24
N SER A 270 -3.93 13.86 -0.13
CA SER A 270 -2.59 13.49 0.34
C SER A 270 -2.46 13.56 1.87
N ARG A 271 -2.98 14.63 2.51
CA ARG A 271 -3.01 14.75 3.99
C ARG A 271 -3.91 13.69 4.63
N ARG A 272 -5.09 13.46 4.06
CA ARG A 272 -6.02 12.41 4.54
C ARG A 272 -5.39 11.03 4.43
N TYR A 273 -4.68 10.75 3.35
CA TYR A 273 -3.97 9.50 3.16
C TYR A 273 -2.86 9.32 4.18
N ALA A 274 -2.01 10.32 4.39
CA ALA A 274 -0.98 10.30 5.44
C ALA A 274 -1.58 10.03 6.83
N LYS A 275 -2.71 10.70 7.17
CA LYS A 275 -3.46 10.41 8.40
C LYS A 275 -3.91 8.95 8.48
N ARG A 276 -4.51 8.41 7.41
CA ARG A 276 -4.95 7.01 7.34
C ARG A 276 -3.79 6.03 7.53
N GLN A 277 -2.63 6.30 6.94
CA GLN A 277 -1.42 5.48 7.10
C GLN A 277 -0.98 5.45 8.57
N LEU A 278 -0.84 6.62 9.21
CA LEU A 278 -0.47 6.69 10.62
C LEU A 278 -1.49 5.98 11.53
N THR A 279 -2.79 6.19 11.29
CA THR A 279 -3.85 5.48 12.02
C THR A 279 -3.76 3.97 11.83
N TRP A 280 -3.44 3.49 10.63
CA TRP A 280 -3.27 2.07 10.37
C TRP A 280 -2.09 1.49 11.14
N PHE A 281 -0.89 2.08 11.00
CA PHE A 281 0.31 1.59 11.68
C PHE A 281 0.19 1.62 13.20
N ARG A 282 -0.51 2.61 13.79
CA ARG A 282 -0.75 2.66 15.24
C ARG A 282 -1.67 1.57 15.76
N ASN A 283 -2.66 1.17 14.98
CA ASN A 283 -3.76 0.33 15.47
C ASN A 283 -3.69 -1.12 14.97
N LYS A 284 -2.89 -1.41 13.94
CA LYS A 284 -2.89 -2.69 13.22
C LYS A 284 -1.53 -3.37 13.15
N MET A 285 -0.45 -2.69 13.56
CA MET A 285 0.90 -3.23 13.46
C MET A 285 1.71 -2.88 14.71
N THR A 286 2.62 -3.78 15.09
CA THR A 286 3.66 -3.47 16.08
C THR A 286 4.79 -2.78 15.35
N VAL A 287 5.05 -1.52 15.67
CA VAL A 287 6.05 -0.70 14.97
C VAL A 287 6.90 0.10 15.95
N ASP A 288 8.15 0.31 15.58
CA ASP A 288 9.10 1.21 16.22
C ASP A 288 8.97 2.61 15.59
N TRP A 289 8.46 3.56 16.37
CA TRP A 289 8.20 4.93 15.90
C TRP A 289 9.44 5.80 16.00
N VAL A 290 9.79 6.48 14.91
CA VAL A 290 10.93 7.41 14.89
C VAL A 290 10.56 8.70 14.16
N ASP A 291 10.91 9.83 14.75
CA ASP A 291 10.83 11.13 14.10
C ASP A 291 12.23 11.62 13.76
N LEU A 292 12.66 11.39 12.52
CA LEU A 292 13.98 11.82 12.06
C LEU A 292 14.00 13.27 11.56
N LEU A 293 12.85 13.92 11.40
CA LEU A 293 12.78 15.31 10.97
C LEU A 293 13.07 16.24 12.14
N GLU A 294 12.46 15.96 13.29
CA GLU A 294 12.65 16.75 14.50
C GLU A 294 13.83 16.23 15.34
N HIS A 295 14.12 14.93 15.29
CA HIS A 295 15.17 14.27 16.08
C HIS A 295 16.14 13.45 15.21
N PRO A 296 16.96 14.11 14.35
CA PRO A 296 17.91 13.41 13.47
C PRO A 296 18.94 12.56 14.21
N GLU A 297 19.25 12.89 15.48
CA GLU A 297 20.14 12.14 16.36
C GLU A 297 19.65 10.70 16.63
N LEU A 298 18.34 10.44 16.51
CA LEU A 298 17.78 9.10 16.66
C LEU A 298 18.28 8.11 15.60
N ARG A 299 18.96 8.58 14.55
CA ARG A 299 19.62 7.70 13.57
C ARG A 299 20.59 6.72 14.24
N ALA A 300 21.42 7.18 15.18
CA ALA A 300 22.36 6.30 15.87
C ALA A 300 21.65 5.19 16.68
N SER A 301 20.51 5.53 17.28
CA SER A 301 19.67 4.57 17.99
C SER A 301 19.02 3.55 17.05
N ILE A 302 18.64 3.94 15.83
CA ILE A 302 18.18 2.98 14.80
C ILE A 302 19.30 1.98 14.50
N ASP A 303 20.51 2.45 14.26
CA ASP A 303 21.64 1.58 13.89
C ASP A 303 21.95 0.56 15.00
N GLN A 304 21.93 0.98 16.28
CA GLN A 304 22.12 0.09 17.43
C GLN A 304 21.01 -0.96 17.54
N ARG A 305 19.75 -0.56 17.36
CA ARG A 305 18.59 -1.47 17.43
C ARG A 305 18.61 -2.49 16.30
N LEU A 306 18.95 -2.06 15.08
CA LEU A 306 19.08 -2.96 13.94
C LEU A 306 20.26 -3.93 14.10
N ALA A 307 21.40 -3.48 14.63
CA ALA A 307 22.52 -4.37 14.91
C ALA A 307 22.14 -5.46 15.93
N SER A 308 21.42 -5.10 17.00
CA SER A 308 20.91 -6.04 18.00
C SER A 308 19.86 -7.00 17.44
N TRP A 309 19.01 -6.53 16.53
CA TRP A 309 18.03 -7.40 15.86
C TRP A 309 18.68 -8.34 14.84
N LEU A 310 19.76 -7.93 14.19
CA LEU A 310 20.45 -8.74 13.18
C LEU A 310 21.39 -9.80 13.77
N SER A 311 21.90 -9.59 14.99
CA SER A 311 22.71 -10.57 15.74
C SER A 311 21.89 -11.79 16.17
#